data_AF-A0A5J4YNU6-F1
#
_entry.id   AF-A0A5J4YNU6-F1
#
_cell.length_a   1.000
_cell.length_b   1.000
_cell.length_c   1.000
_cell.angle_alpha   90.00
_cell.angle_beta   90.00
_cell.angle_gamma   90.00
#
_symmetry.space_group_name_H-M   'P 1'
#
loop_
_entity.id
_entity.type
_entity.pdbx_description
1 polymer ?
#
loop_
_entity_poly.entity_id
_entity_poly.type
_entity_poly.pdbx_seq_one_letter_code
_entity_poly.pdbx_strand_id
1 'polypeptide(L)'
;MAAFVVGAQVSSGFMGCAAPRKEQTRVGGAAKAAVSMRIIIQDKNSYRKYQTNTSTSKWDKLLNTKPMKRQVQPNPPTNETRALNLGNTFRSPAFKFLGTLKRSKDPSGLRLGFYGRKADDFMARSIAMQAKASAAGSGVYTTQCSEGASKGMAENARTASLAKQFRQAQRSAREMSFDYYEGRKYAMKAVGHICNYEEKIFQQYNKTAAAYVMGKQETLLSCDRYAQPANKAEEYIQKSVQMQMKKRSIPYGVYTTSCADGTVKGMAENARVAKESANFRARQMSAGAKAAARFNARRVANDWHNNGCNYEEKLTSRFPAAASSVRPTTNRY
;
A
#
# COMPACT_ATOMS: atom_id res chain seq x y z
N MET A 1 -2.03 -58.03 0.18
CA MET A 1 -1.96 -56.74 -0.53
C MET A 1 -1.15 -55.78 0.31
N ALA A 2 0.09 -55.53 -0.11
CA ALA A 2 1.13 -54.90 0.69
C ALA A 2 1.00 -53.36 0.70
N ALA A 3 1.16 -52.78 1.89
CA ALA A 3 1.20 -51.36 2.15
C ALA A 3 2.58 -50.78 1.80
N PHE A 4 2.62 -49.71 1.02
CA PHE A 4 3.80 -48.86 0.86
C PHE A 4 3.55 -47.53 1.58
N VAL A 5 4.17 -47.37 2.74
CA VAL A 5 4.28 -46.11 3.47
C VAL A 5 5.59 -45.45 3.02
N VAL A 6 5.49 -44.34 2.30
CA VAL A 6 6.66 -43.47 2.01
C VAL A 6 6.49 -42.21 2.84
N GLY A 7 7.25 -42.14 3.93
CA GLY A 7 7.43 -40.93 4.72
C GLY A 7 8.39 -39.98 4.02
N ALA A 8 7.90 -38.83 3.57
CA ALA A 8 8.73 -37.72 3.12
C ALA A 8 8.87 -36.71 4.26
N GLN A 9 10.02 -36.77 4.93
CA GLN A 9 10.47 -35.83 5.93
C GLN A 9 10.95 -34.56 5.19
N VAL A 10 10.12 -33.51 5.15
CA VAL A 10 10.55 -32.20 4.63
C VAL A 10 11.11 -31.40 5.80
N SER A 11 12.43 -31.33 5.87
CA SER A 11 13.17 -30.45 6.76
C SER A 11 12.89 -28.99 6.38
N SER A 12 12.17 -28.29 7.25
CA SER A 12 12.07 -26.83 7.19
C SER A 12 13.41 -26.23 7.59
N GLY A 13 14.14 -25.69 6.62
CA GLY A 13 15.39 -24.96 6.84
C GLY A 13 15.15 -23.77 7.78
N PHE A 14 15.76 -23.87 8.96
CA PHE A 14 15.93 -22.80 9.94
C PHE A 14 16.79 -21.68 9.33
N MET A 15 16.24 -20.47 9.18
CA MET A 15 17.04 -19.25 9.05
C MET A 15 17.49 -18.83 10.45
N GLY A 16 18.68 -19.28 10.84
CA GLY A 16 19.37 -18.80 12.02
C GLY A 16 19.85 -17.37 11.85
N CYS A 17 19.68 -16.55 12.90
CA CYS A 17 20.28 -15.23 13.00
C CYS A 17 21.82 -15.36 13.01
N ALA A 18 22.48 -15.02 11.90
CA ALA A 18 23.93 -14.88 11.84
C ALA A 18 24.30 -13.41 11.54
N ALA A 19 25.11 -12.84 12.43
CA ALA A 19 25.71 -11.51 12.29
C ALA A 19 26.72 -11.45 11.11
N PRO A 20 26.99 -10.27 10.53
CA PRO A 20 27.73 -10.17 9.27
C PRO A 20 29.25 -10.37 9.46
N ARG A 21 29.85 -11.24 8.64
CA ARG A 21 31.31 -11.30 8.41
C ARG A 21 31.70 -10.46 7.18
N LYS A 22 32.84 -9.79 7.32
CA LYS A 22 33.48 -8.88 6.37
C LYS A 22 33.92 -9.59 5.07
N GLU A 23 33.50 -8.98 3.96
CA GLU A 23 34.28 -8.60 2.78
C GLU A 23 35.54 -9.42 2.41
N GLN A 24 35.52 -10.02 1.21
CA GLN A 24 36.68 -10.11 0.34
C GLN A 24 36.24 -10.10 -1.14
N THR A 25 36.90 -9.23 -1.89
CA THR A 25 36.73 -8.90 -3.30
C THR A 25 37.30 -9.98 -4.23
N ARG A 26 36.68 -10.20 -5.40
CA ARG A 26 37.42 -10.41 -6.65
C ARG A 26 36.58 -10.15 -7.90
N VAL A 27 37.31 -9.74 -8.92
CA VAL A 27 36.96 -9.05 -10.17
C VAL A 27 36.63 -10.05 -11.29
N GLY A 28 35.80 -9.61 -12.26
CA GLY A 28 35.69 -10.21 -13.60
C GLY A 28 34.23 -10.53 -13.98
N GLY A 29 33.67 -10.15 -15.13
CA GLY A 29 34.17 -9.45 -16.30
C GLY A 29 32.98 -8.95 -17.12
N ALA A 30 33.24 -7.95 -17.96
CA ALA A 30 32.26 -7.25 -18.76
C ALA A 30 31.74 -8.07 -19.95
N ALA A 31 30.44 -7.94 -20.25
CA ALA A 31 29.92 -8.15 -21.60
C ALA A 31 28.84 -7.08 -21.87
N LYS A 32 29.18 -6.16 -22.80
CA LYS A 32 28.31 -5.13 -23.36
C LYS A 32 27.33 -5.78 -24.33
N ALA A 33 26.05 -5.44 -24.24
CA ALA A 33 25.13 -5.54 -25.36
C ALA A 33 24.31 -4.26 -25.44
N ALA A 34 24.64 -3.44 -26.44
CA ALA A 34 23.89 -2.27 -26.84
C ALA A 34 22.73 -2.71 -27.74
N VAL A 35 21.52 -2.24 -27.45
CA VAL A 35 20.38 -2.34 -28.38
C VAL A 35 19.73 -0.97 -28.53
N SER A 36 20.04 -0.39 -29.69
CA SER A 36 19.37 0.63 -30.51
C SER A 36 17.99 1.13 -30.05
N MET A 37 17.90 2.43 -29.74
CA MET A 37 16.65 3.21 -29.78
C MET A 37 16.38 3.67 -31.22
N ARG A 38 15.28 3.22 -31.82
CA ARG A 38 14.71 3.84 -33.02
C ARG A 38 13.73 4.93 -32.61
N ILE A 39 14.11 6.16 -32.90
CA ILE A 39 13.25 7.34 -32.94
C ILE A 39 12.43 7.27 -34.23
N ILE A 40 11.11 7.36 -34.14
CA ILE A 40 10.23 7.61 -35.29
C ILE A 40 9.78 9.07 -35.20
N ILE A 41 10.28 9.87 -36.13
CA ILE A 41 9.79 11.20 -36.51
C ILE A 41 9.06 11.01 -37.84
N GLN A 42 7.79 11.42 -37.92
CA GLN A 42 6.98 11.79 -39.10
C GLN A 42 5.53 11.98 -38.57
N ASP A 43 4.75 13.02 -38.84
CA ASP A 43 4.79 14.05 -39.86
C ASP A 43 4.19 15.37 -39.35
N LYS A 44 4.80 16.47 -39.80
CA LYS A 44 4.21 17.81 -39.82
C LYS A 44 3.61 18.02 -41.20
N ASN A 45 2.33 18.38 -41.27
CA ASN A 45 1.67 19.22 -42.29
C ASN A 45 0.28 18.70 -42.61
N SER A 46 -0.73 19.32 -42.01
CA SER A 46 -2.05 19.49 -42.62
C SER A 46 -2.73 20.72 -42.01
N TYR A 47 -2.66 21.81 -42.78
CA TYR A 47 -3.65 22.88 -43.02
C TYR A 47 -4.48 23.40 -41.81
N ARG A 48 -4.34 24.64 -41.31
CA ARG A 48 -4.54 25.99 -41.91
C ARG A 48 -6.03 26.31 -42.21
N LYS A 49 -6.47 27.48 -41.70
CA LYS A 49 -7.81 28.13 -41.70
C LYS A 49 -8.56 27.85 -40.39
N TYR A 50 -8.79 28.80 -39.47
CA TYR A 50 -9.34 30.14 -39.65
C TYR A 50 -8.70 31.15 -38.67
N GLN A 51 -8.18 32.25 -39.22
CA GLN A 51 -8.19 33.56 -38.56
C GLN A 51 -8.74 34.58 -39.55
N THR A 52 -9.28 35.65 -38.96
CA THR A 52 -9.55 37.01 -39.46
C THR A 52 -10.96 37.34 -39.91
N ASN A 53 -11.59 38.24 -39.14
CA ASN A 53 -12.05 39.58 -39.55
C ASN A 53 -12.28 40.37 -38.23
N THR A 54 -11.47 41.40 -37.90
CA THR A 54 -11.64 42.84 -38.23
C THR A 54 -12.98 43.38 -37.68
N SER A 55 -13.10 44.51 -36.97
CA SER A 55 -12.39 45.79 -37.04
C SER A 55 -12.77 46.70 -35.83
N THR A 56 -11.91 47.70 -35.51
CA THR A 56 -12.22 49.13 -35.18
C THR A 56 -13.30 49.47 -34.13
N SER A 57 -13.27 50.51 -33.31
CA SER A 57 -12.36 51.60 -32.92
C SER A 57 -13.20 52.39 -31.89
N LYS A 58 -12.62 52.86 -30.77
CA LYS A 58 -13.09 54.10 -30.12
C LYS A 58 -12.09 54.57 -29.08
N TRP A 59 -11.15 55.36 -29.57
CA TRP A 59 -10.20 56.17 -28.81
C TRP A 59 -10.71 57.60 -28.57
N ASP A 60 -12.01 57.85 -28.65
CA ASP A 60 -12.57 59.22 -28.55
C ASP A 60 -13.39 59.47 -27.28
N LYS A 61 -12.77 59.30 -26.10
CA LYS A 61 -13.22 59.99 -24.86
C LYS A 61 -12.03 60.35 -23.98
N LEU A 62 -11.13 61.17 -24.52
CA LEU A 62 -10.34 62.11 -23.71
C LEU A 62 -11.21 63.34 -23.41
N LEU A 63 -10.89 64.02 -22.29
CA LEU A 63 -11.45 65.28 -21.79
C LEU A 63 -12.58 65.14 -20.78
N ASN A 64 -12.22 64.75 -19.55
CA ASN A 64 -12.74 65.49 -18.40
C ASN A 64 -11.71 65.52 -17.26
N THR A 65 -11.18 66.72 -17.05
CA THR A 65 -10.16 67.09 -16.09
C THR A 65 -10.74 67.07 -14.67
N LYS A 66 -10.11 66.33 -13.76
CA LYS A 66 -10.27 66.54 -12.31
C LYS A 66 -8.89 66.58 -11.64
N PRO A 67 -8.71 67.47 -10.65
CA PRO A 67 -7.40 67.82 -10.12
C PRO A 67 -6.77 66.65 -9.33
N MET A 68 -5.45 66.59 -9.40
CA MET A 68 -4.59 65.63 -8.71
C MET A 68 -4.96 65.51 -7.23
N LYS A 69 -5.49 64.34 -6.84
CA LYS A 69 -5.37 63.89 -5.46
C LYS A 69 -3.92 63.46 -5.25
N ARG A 70 -3.25 64.18 -4.34
CA ARG A 70 -1.94 63.85 -3.77
C ARG A 70 -1.91 62.35 -3.49
N GLN A 71 -1.14 61.59 -4.26
CA GLN A 71 -0.84 60.21 -3.94
C GLN A 71 -0.07 60.24 -2.62
N VAL A 72 -0.73 59.81 -1.55
CA VAL A 72 -0.04 59.37 -0.34
C VAL A 72 0.87 58.24 -0.81
N GLN A 73 2.19 58.47 -0.75
CA GLN A 73 3.17 57.42 -0.97
C GLN A 73 2.79 56.25 -0.05
N PRO A 74 2.70 55.01 -0.55
CA PRO A 74 2.60 53.88 0.36
C PRO A 74 3.86 53.92 1.23
N ASN A 75 3.67 54.00 2.54
CA ASN A 75 4.76 53.82 3.51
C ASN A 75 5.58 52.60 3.08
N PRO A 76 6.93 52.65 3.11
CA PRO A 76 7.73 51.48 2.84
C PRO A 76 7.25 50.34 3.76
N PRO A 77 7.11 49.10 3.26
CA PRO A 77 6.61 48.02 4.07
C PRO A 77 7.48 47.92 5.32
N THR A 78 6.84 48.09 6.48
CA THR A 78 7.46 47.81 7.77
C THR A 78 8.06 46.41 7.72
N ASN A 79 9.23 46.25 8.33
CA ASN A 79 10.11 45.07 8.29
C ASN A 79 9.45 43.73 8.68
N GLU A 80 8.19 43.69 9.05
CA GLU A 80 7.45 42.49 9.47
C GLU A 80 7.01 41.61 8.29
N THR A 81 6.84 42.16 7.09
CA THR A 81 6.41 41.37 5.91
C THR A 81 7.56 40.66 5.18
N ARG A 82 8.82 40.99 5.48
CA ARG A 82 10.01 40.30 4.93
C ARG A 82 10.49 39.11 5.77
N ALA A 83 10.04 38.95 7.01
CA ALA A 83 10.51 37.91 7.92
C ALA A 83 10.03 36.49 7.54
N LEU A 84 8.89 36.34 6.84
CA LEU A 84 8.36 35.02 6.47
C LEU A 84 8.89 34.48 5.12
N ASN A 85 9.33 35.35 4.21
CA ASN A 85 9.66 34.95 2.84
C ASN A 85 11.15 35.10 2.47
N LEU A 86 11.98 35.83 3.23
CA LEU A 86 13.44 35.88 2.99
C LEU A 86 14.26 35.06 4.00
N GLY A 87 13.65 34.54 5.07
CA GLY A 87 14.28 33.56 5.97
C GLY A 87 14.13 32.10 5.55
N ASN A 88 13.44 31.82 4.42
CA ASN A 88 13.09 30.46 3.96
C ASN A 88 13.48 30.19 2.48
N THR A 89 14.11 31.14 1.79
CA THR A 89 14.38 31.04 0.34
C THR A 89 15.69 30.37 -0.04
N PHE A 90 16.59 30.13 0.91
CA PHE A 90 17.51 29.00 0.82
C PHE A 90 16.95 27.92 1.73
N ARG A 91 16.55 26.77 1.17
CA ARG A 91 16.27 25.55 1.94
C ARG A 91 17.57 25.04 2.56
N SER A 92 18.15 25.81 3.47
CA SER A 92 19.23 25.37 4.31
C SER A 92 18.71 24.18 5.10
N PRO A 93 19.33 22.98 5.01
CA PRO A 93 19.09 21.97 6.02
C PRO A 93 19.63 22.61 7.30
N ALA A 94 18.74 23.16 8.12
CA ALA A 94 19.10 23.59 9.45
C ALA A 94 19.45 22.32 10.22
N PHE A 95 20.70 21.89 10.09
CA PHE A 95 21.46 21.16 11.10
C PHE A 95 21.50 22.08 12.31
N LYS A 96 20.37 22.20 13.01
CA LYS A 96 20.32 22.69 14.38
C LYS A 96 20.93 21.59 15.23
N PHE A 97 22.24 21.64 15.35
CA PHE A 97 22.95 21.09 16.49
C PHE A 97 22.31 21.71 17.74
N LEU A 98 21.84 20.85 18.64
CA LEU A 98 21.18 21.15 19.92
C LEU A 98 19.76 21.76 19.85
N GLY A 99 18.80 21.03 20.45
CA GLY A 99 17.50 21.58 20.85
C GLY A 99 16.31 21.13 20.00
N THR A 100 15.94 19.85 20.11
CA THR A 100 14.70 19.25 19.59
C THR A 100 14.47 19.43 18.08
N LEU A 101 14.93 18.45 17.29
CA LEU A 101 14.32 18.09 16.01
C LEU A 101 12.82 18.35 16.09
N LYS A 102 12.31 19.30 15.30
CA LYS A 102 10.89 19.65 15.23
C LYS A 102 10.11 18.35 15.16
N ARG A 103 9.50 17.99 16.30
CA ARG A 103 8.65 16.83 16.47
C ARG A 103 7.48 17.08 15.53
N SER A 104 7.53 16.54 14.33
CA SER A 104 6.37 16.55 13.47
C SER A 104 5.32 15.75 14.23
N LYS A 105 4.28 16.45 14.71
CA LYS A 105 3.09 15.84 15.29
C LYS A 105 2.49 14.96 14.21
N ASP A 106 2.93 13.71 14.17
CA ASP A 106 2.25 12.71 13.37
C ASP A 106 0.93 12.43 14.08
N PRO A 107 -0.21 12.48 13.37
CA PRO A 107 -1.51 12.16 13.94
C PRO A 107 -1.58 10.70 14.45
N SER A 108 -0.61 9.85 14.08
CA SER A 108 -0.43 8.48 14.59
C SER A 108 0.22 8.39 15.98
N GLY A 109 0.64 9.51 16.59
CA GLY A 109 1.22 9.53 17.95
C GLY A 109 2.68 9.08 18.04
N LEU A 110 3.31 8.69 16.91
CA LEU A 110 4.73 8.33 16.86
C LEU A 110 5.63 9.58 16.87
N ARG A 111 6.58 9.60 17.80
CA ARG A 111 7.63 10.63 17.88
C ARG A 111 8.80 10.33 16.94
N LEU A 112 8.52 9.94 15.69
CA LEU A 112 9.57 9.78 14.70
C LEU A 112 9.90 11.15 14.09
N GLY A 113 11.15 11.58 14.27
CA GLY A 113 11.68 12.71 13.50
C GLY A 113 11.69 12.40 12.00
N PHE A 114 11.99 13.41 11.18
CA PHE A 114 12.02 13.29 9.71
C PHE A 114 12.81 12.07 9.19
N TYR A 115 13.99 11.82 9.76
CA TYR A 115 14.81 10.67 9.39
C TYR A 115 14.18 9.33 9.78
N GLY A 116 13.53 9.25 10.95
CA GLY A 116 12.82 8.05 11.39
C GLY A 116 11.67 7.67 10.45
N ARG A 117 10.95 8.65 9.91
CA ARG A 117 9.88 8.39 8.92
C ARG A 117 10.42 7.87 7.59
N LYS A 118 11.52 8.45 7.09
CA LYS A 118 12.17 7.97 5.87
C LYS A 118 12.72 6.56 6.04
N ALA A 119 13.27 6.26 7.22
CA ALA A 119 13.69 4.90 7.57
C ALA A 119 12.49 3.94 7.56
N ASP A 120 11.36 4.31 8.18
CA ASP A 120 10.13 3.50 8.17
C ASP A 120 9.64 3.24 6.74
N ASP A 121 9.62 4.26 5.87
CA ASP A 121 9.23 4.11 4.46
C ASP A 121 10.16 3.16 3.70
N PHE A 122 11.46 3.24 3.95
CA PHE A 122 12.44 2.36 3.33
C PHE A 122 12.28 0.90 3.81
N MET A 123 12.13 0.69 5.12
CA MET A 123 11.93 -0.64 5.69
C MET A 123 10.59 -1.26 5.28
N ALA A 124 9.50 -0.49 5.25
CA ALA A 124 8.22 -0.96 4.74
C ALA A 124 8.32 -1.41 3.27
N ARG A 125 9.06 -0.65 2.44
CA ARG A 125 9.33 -1.03 1.05
C ARG A 125 10.18 -2.28 0.94
N SER A 126 11.22 -2.44 1.77
CA SER A 126 12.08 -3.63 1.73
C SER A 126 11.29 -4.90 2.09
N ILE A 127 10.45 -4.85 3.13
CA ILE A 127 9.54 -5.95 3.50
C ILE A 127 8.57 -6.26 2.36
N ALA A 128 7.95 -5.23 1.76
CA ALA A 128 7.04 -5.44 0.64
C ALA A 128 7.74 -6.07 -0.57
N MET A 129 9.00 -5.72 -0.84
CA MET A 129 9.79 -6.33 -1.93
C MET A 129 10.17 -7.78 -1.61
N GLN A 130 10.52 -8.10 -0.37
CA GLN A 130 10.76 -9.49 0.05
C GLN A 130 9.50 -10.35 -0.11
N ALA A 131 8.33 -9.83 0.28
CA ALA A 131 7.05 -10.51 0.09
C ALA A 131 6.70 -10.68 -1.40
N LYS A 132 7.04 -9.72 -2.26
CA LYS A 132 6.87 -9.88 -3.71
C LYS A 132 7.85 -10.89 -4.31
N ALA A 133 9.08 -10.94 -3.82
CA ALA A 133 10.09 -11.88 -4.28
C ALA A 133 9.65 -13.33 -4.06
N SER A 134 8.92 -13.63 -2.97
CA SER A 134 8.39 -14.99 -2.75
C SER A 134 7.34 -15.42 -3.79
N ALA A 135 6.61 -14.47 -4.38
CA ALA A 135 5.63 -14.76 -5.44
C ALA A 135 6.27 -15.04 -6.80
N ALA A 136 7.57 -14.73 -6.97
CA ALA A 136 8.36 -14.94 -8.18
C ALA A 136 9.73 -15.54 -7.84
N GLY A 137 9.76 -16.55 -6.96
CA GLY A 137 11.01 -17.11 -6.41
C GLY A 137 11.95 -17.74 -7.44
N SER A 138 11.43 -18.21 -8.58
CA SER A 138 12.22 -18.75 -9.69
C SER A 138 12.64 -17.70 -10.73
N GLY A 139 12.36 -16.41 -10.49
CA GLY A 139 12.58 -15.33 -11.46
C GLY A 139 11.50 -15.22 -12.54
N VAL A 140 10.56 -16.17 -12.60
CA VAL A 140 9.39 -16.12 -13.49
C VAL A 140 8.16 -15.66 -12.70
N TYR A 141 7.45 -14.65 -13.21
CA TYR A 141 6.22 -14.17 -12.59
C TYR A 141 5.12 -15.23 -12.63
N THR A 142 4.51 -15.46 -11.47
CA THR A 142 3.35 -16.36 -11.35
C THR A 142 2.04 -15.66 -11.70
N THR A 143 0.96 -16.43 -11.83
CA THR A 143 -0.39 -15.89 -12.09
C THR A 143 -0.89 -14.95 -10.98
N GLN A 144 -0.32 -15.06 -9.77
CA GLN A 144 -0.58 -14.15 -8.65
C GLN A 144 -0.14 -12.70 -8.94
N CYS A 145 0.92 -12.54 -9.73
CA CYS A 145 1.52 -11.24 -10.03
C CYS A 145 0.90 -10.53 -11.24
N SER A 146 -0.13 -11.11 -11.87
CA SER A 146 -0.81 -10.47 -13.00
C SER A 146 -1.64 -9.25 -12.52
N GLU A 147 -1.36 -8.07 -13.06
CA GLU A 147 -2.01 -6.83 -12.63
C GLU A 147 -3.28 -6.49 -13.43
N GLY A 148 -3.50 -7.14 -14.58
CA GLY A 148 -4.63 -6.90 -15.46
C GLY A 148 -4.75 -7.96 -16.55
N ALA A 149 -5.97 -8.18 -17.04
CA ALA A 149 -6.24 -9.12 -18.12
C ALA A 149 -6.32 -8.45 -19.50
N SER A 150 -6.69 -7.17 -19.55
CA SER A 150 -6.76 -6.39 -20.80
C SER A 150 -5.82 -5.18 -20.77
N LYS A 151 -5.58 -4.62 -21.96
CA LYS A 151 -4.74 -3.42 -22.12
C LYS A 151 -5.30 -2.27 -21.30
N GLY A 152 -4.44 -1.55 -20.57
CA GLY A 152 -4.82 -0.42 -19.72
C GLY A 152 -5.33 -0.78 -18.32
N MET A 153 -5.67 -2.05 -18.02
CA MET A 153 -6.11 -2.43 -16.66
C MET A 153 -5.04 -2.23 -15.59
N ALA A 154 -3.78 -2.49 -15.90
CA ALA A 154 -2.67 -2.29 -14.95
C ALA A 154 -2.55 -0.81 -14.53
N GLU A 155 -2.70 0.11 -15.49
CA GLU A 155 -2.63 1.55 -15.21
C GLU A 155 -3.84 2.04 -14.39
N ASN A 156 -5.03 1.48 -14.66
CA ASN A 156 -6.21 1.71 -13.84
C ASN A 156 -6.01 1.19 -12.41
N ALA A 157 -5.40 0.01 -12.24
CA ALA A 157 -5.08 -0.56 -10.93
C ALA A 157 -4.05 0.31 -10.17
N ARG A 158 -3.04 0.85 -10.87
CA ARG A 158 -2.07 1.80 -10.31
C ARG A 158 -2.76 3.06 -9.81
N THR A 159 -3.62 3.67 -10.63
CA THR A 159 -4.37 4.87 -10.28
C THR A 159 -5.30 4.62 -9.09
N ALA A 160 -5.96 3.46 -9.06
CA ALA A 160 -6.80 3.04 -7.93
C ALA A 160 -6.00 2.87 -6.63
N SER A 161 -4.81 2.28 -6.72
CA SER A 161 -3.91 2.12 -5.57
C SER A 161 -3.45 3.47 -5.01
N LEU A 162 -3.05 4.40 -5.88
CA LEU A 162 -2.66 5.75 -5.46
C LEU A 162 -3.82 6.51 -4.81
N ALA A 163 -5.02 6.43 -5.39
CA ALA A 163 -6.22 7.03 -4.82
C ALA A 163 -6.58 6.39 -3.46
N LYS A 164 -6.39 5.08 -3.28
CA LYS A 164 -6.59 4.41 -1.98
C LYS A 164 -5.56 4.88 -0.95
N GLN A 165 -4.29 5.01 -1.32
CA GLN A 165 -3.23 5.54 -0.44
C GLN A 165 -3.53 6.98 0.00
N PHE A 166 -4.00 7.82 -0.92
CA PHE A 166 -4.43 9.17 -0.61
C PHE A 166 -5.58 9.18 0.40
N ARG A 167 -6.61 8.36 0.20
CA ARG A 167 -7.74 8.23 1.16
C ARG A 167 -7.31 7.68 2.51
N GLN A 168 -6.37 6.73 2.56
CA GLN A 168 -5.79 6.24 3.82
C GLN A 168 -5.09 7.34 4.61
N ALA A 169 -4.48 8.32 3.92
CA ALA A 169 -3.88 9.49 4.54
C ALA A 169 -4.90 10.57 4.97
N GLN A 170 -6.14 10.51 4.50
CA GLN A 170 -7.23 11.43 4.88
C GLN A 170 -8.05 10.96 6.09
N ARG A 171 -7.69 9.81 6.68
CA ARG A 171 -8.40 9.25 7.83
C ARG A 171 -8.26 10.15 9.06
N SER A 172 -9.20 10.05 9.98
CA SER A 172 -9.11 10.83 11.21
C SER A 172 -7.95 10.35 12.09
N ALA A 173 -7.45 11.23 12.96
CA ALA A 173 -6.35 10.90 13.87
C ALA A 173 -6.69 9.69 14.76
N ARG A 174 -7.95 9.53 15.18
CA ARG A 174 -8.43 8.37 15.94
C ARG A 174 -8.28 7.06 15.18
N GLU A 175 -8.58 7.07 13.88
CA GLU A 175 -8.48 5.87 13.05
C GLU A 175 -7.02 5.51 12.78
N MET A 176 -6.19 6.52 12.50
CA MET A 176 -4.75 6.32 12.32
C MET A 176 -4.08 5.78 13.60
N SER A 177 -4.48 6.26 14.78
CA SER A 177 -3.94 5.76 16.05
C SER A 177 -4.47 4.36 16.39
N PHE A 178 -5.74 4.07 16.11
CA PHE A 178 -6.27 2.70 16.23
C PHE A 178 -5.48 1.71 15.36
N ASP A 179 -5.28 2.06 14.09
CA ASP A 179 -4.53 1.21 13.16
C ASP A 179 -3.06 1.06 13.56
N TYR A 180 -2.47 2.09 14.16
CA TYR A 180 -1.12 2.02 14.72
C TYR A 180 -1.03 0.92 15.80
N TYR A 181 -1.90 0.95 16.80
CA TYR A 181 -1.85 -0.01 17.90
C TYR A 181 -2.23 -1.43 17.47
N GLU A 182 -3.31 -1.57 16.69
CA GLU A 182 -3.75 -2.87 16.23
C GLU A 182 -2.78 -3.45 15.19
N GLY A 183 -2.23 -2.63 14.30
CA GLY A 183 -1.25 -3.06 13.29
C GLY A 183 0.01 -3.61 13.95
N ARG A 184 0.51 -2.92 14.99
CA ARG A 184 1.61 -3.39 15.83
C ARG A 184 1.25 -4.71 16.52
N LYS A 185 0.07 -4.82 17.15
CA LYS A 185 -0.37 -6.05 17.81
C LYS A 185 -0.38 -7.25 16.86
N TYR A 186 -0.90 -7.09 15.65
CA TYR A 186 -0.88 -8.15 14.64
C TYR A 186 0.53 -8.45 14.14
N ALA A 187 1.40 -7.45 13.99
CA ALA A 187 2.80 -7.67 13.64
C ALA A 187 3.52 -8.52 14.71
N MET A 188 3.33 -8.22 16.00
CA MET A 188 3.90 -9.02 17.10
C MET A 188 3.41 -10.48 17.07
N LYS A 189 2.10 -10.68 16.91
CA LYS A 189 1.53 -12.03 16.74
C LYS A 189 2.07 -12.73 15.49
N ALA A 190 2.31 -11.98 14.43
CA ALA A 190 2.81 -12.51 13.17
C ALA A 190 4.29 -12.93 13.24
N VAL A 191 5.12 -12.33 14.09
CA VAL A 191 6.50 -12.83 14.28
C VAL A 191 6.47 -14.23 14.88
N GLY A 192 5.52 -14.51 15.78
CA GLY A 192 5.22 -15.87 16.29
C GLY A 192 6.34 -16.53 17.10
N HIS A 193 7.53 -15.95 17.10
CA HIS A 193 8.73 -16.41 17.78
C HIS A 193 9.33 -15.20 18.53
N ILE A 194 9.96 -15.43 19.67
CA ILE A 194 10.41 -14.40 20.64
C ILE A 194 11.64 -13.63 20.08
N CYS A 195 11.50 -13.05 18.89
CA CYS A 195 12.53 -12.23 18.26
C CYS A 195 12.42 -10.81 18.81
N ASN A 196 13.10 -10.57 19.93
CA ASN A 196 13.13 -9.26 20.59
C ASN A 196 13.54 -8.12 19.63
N TYR A 197 14.38 -8.41 18.63
CA TYR A 197 14.81 -7.42 17.64
C TYR A 197 13.65 -6.98 16.72
N GLU A 198 12.94 -7.93 16.12
CA GLU A 198 11.80 -7.66 15.24
C GLU A 198 10.68 -6.98 16.01
N GLU A 199 10.43 -7.42 17.25
CA GLU A 199 9.47 -6.76 18.12
C GLU A 199 9.82 -5.28 18.25
N LYS A 200 11.04 -4.94 18.68
CA LYS A 200 11.50 -3.53 18.82
C LYS A 200 11.31 -2.72 17.54
N ILE A 201 11.59 -3.30 16.37
CA ILE A 201 11.34 -2.63 15.09
C ILE A 201 9.85 -2.32 14.93
N PHE A 202 8.97 -3.30 15.13
CA PHE A 202 7.52 -3.10 15.00
C PHE A 202 6.95 -2.17 16.08
N GLN A 203 7.61 -2.03 17.24
CA GLN A 203 7.24 -1.04 18.24
C GLN A 203 7.51 0.40 17.76
N GLN A 204 8.60 0.60 17.04
CA GLN A 204 9.09 1.92 16.63
C GLN A 204 8.55 2.35 15.27
N TYR A 205 8.37 1.41 14.34
CA TYR A 205 8.13 1.67 12.92
C TYR A 205 6.79 1.08 12.48
N ASN A 206 5.78 1.94 12.39
CA ASN A 206 4.40 1.51 12.12
C ASN A 206 4.19 1.06 10.67
N LYS A 207 4.73 1.79 9.69
CA LYS A 207 4.54 1.41 8.29
C LYS A 207 5.20 0.07 8.01
N THR A 208 6.34 -0.17 8.65
CA THR A 208 7.06 -1.45 8.66
C THR A 208 6.19 -2.57 9.26
N ALA A 209 5.57 -2.34 10.43
CA ALA A 209 4.64 -3.31 11.04
C ALA A 209 3.43 -3.62 10.13
N ALA A 210 2.79 -2.60 9.57
CA ALA A 210 1.66 -2.77 8.67
C ALA A 210 2.05 -3.50 7.37
N ALA A 211 3.21 -3.16 6.79
CA ALA A 211 3.75 -3.82 5.61
C ALA A 211 4.10 -5.29 5.89
N TYR A 212 4.57 -5.61 7.10
CA TYR A 212 4.85 -6.98 7.51
C TYR A 212 3.57 -7.83 7.62
N VAL A 213 2.54 -7.32 8.29
CA VAL A 213 1.25 -8.02 8.41
C VAL A 213 0.66 -8.30 7.02
N MET A 214 0.59 -7.28 6.16
CA MET A 214 0.08 -7.44 4.80
C MET A 214 0.97 -8.35 3.96
N GLY A 215 2.29 -8.15 4.01
CA GLY A 215 3.26 -8.98 3.30
C GLY A 215 3.13 -10.45 3.67
N LYS A 216 3.02 -10.77 4.97
CA LYS A 216 2.85 -12.14 5.46
C LYS A 216 1.54 -12.78 4.96
N GLN A 217 0.44 -12.05 4.92
CA GLN A 217 -0.82 -12.61 4.38
C GLN A 217 -0.74 -12.89 2.88
N GLU A 218 -0.05 -12.02 2.12
CA GLU A 218 0.12 -12.17 0.69
C GLU A 218 1.09 -13.29 0.31
N THR A 219 2.18 -13.47 1.08
CA THR A 219 3.13 -14.58 0.87
C THR A 219 2.51 -15.93 1.23
N LEU A 220 1.72 -15.98 2.29
CA LEU A 220 1.07 -17.21 2.76
C LEU A 220 -0.22 -17.55 1.99
N LEU A 221 -0.69 -16.65 1.12
CA LEU A 221 -1.95 -16.77 0.39
C LEU A 221 -3.16 -16.92 1.32
N SER A 222 -3.08 -16.34 2.52
CA SER A 222 -4.14 -16.44 3.54
C SER A 222 -5.24 -15.38 3.37
N CYS A 223 -5.10 -14.48 2.40
CA CYS A 223 -6.11 -13.46 2.10
C CYS A 223 -7.38 -14.08 1.51
N ASP A 224 -8.53 -13.46 1.79
CA ASP A 224 -9.82 -13.89 1.25
C ASP A 224 -9.88 -13.91 -0.29
N ARG A 225 -9.11 -13.06 -0.97
CA ARG A 225 -9.00 -13.04 -2.44
C ARG A 225 -8.48 -14.35 -3.05
N TYR A 226 -7.74 -15.13 -2.28
CA TYR A 226 -7.22 -16.44 -2.71
C TYR A 226 -8.11 -17.59 -2.28
N ALA A 227 -9.06 -17.33 -1.39
CA ALA A 227 -9.90 -18.35 -0.80
C ALA A 227 -10.92 -18.87 -1.80
N GLN A 228 -10.93 -20.19 -1.99
CA GLN A 228 -11.90 -20.87 -2.83
C GLN A 228 -12.72 -21.81 -1.94
N PRO A 229 -13.97 -21.46 -1.61
CA PRO A 229 -14.84 -22.33 -0.83
C PRO A 229 -15.10 -23.63 -1.61
N ALA A 230 -15.06 -24.76 -0.91
CA ALA A 230 -15.27 -26.07 -1.53
C ALA A 230 -16.76 -26.42 -1.69
N ASN A 231 -17.62 -25.82 -0.87
CA ASN A 231 -19.06 -26.09 -0.87
C ASN A 231 -19.88 -24.84 -0.54
N LYS A 232 -21.20 -24.91 -0.78
CA LYS A 232 -22.14 -23.79 -0.55
C LYS A 232 -22.20 -23.37 0.93
N ALA A 233 -22.03 -24.33 1.85
CA ALA A 233 -22.03 -24.05 3.29
C ALA A 233 -20.82 -23.19 3.69
N GLU A 234 -19.63 -23.55 3.20
CA GLU A 234 -18.40 -22.78 3.42
C GLU A 234 -18.48 -21.40 2.78
N GLU A 235 -19.06 -21.29 1.58
CA GLU A 235 -19.30 -20.01 0.92
C GLU A 235 -20.24 -19.11 1.77
N TYR A 236 -21.32 -19.68 2.31
CA TYR A 236 -22.24 -18.95 3.19
C TYR A 236 -21.52 -18.47 4.46
N ILE A 237 -20.76 -19.33 5.13
CA ILE A 237 -20.02 -18.98 6.35
C ILE A 237 -18.93 -17.95 6.05
N GLN A 238 -18.22 -18.08 4.93
CA GLN A 238 -17.24 -17.10 4.47
C GLN A 238 -17.91 -15.73 4.31
N LYS A 239 -19.05 -15.67 3.61
CA LYS A 239 -19.83 -14.43 3.43
C LYS A 239 -20.31 -13.87 4.77
N SER A 240 -20.79 -14.70 5.69
CA SER A 240 -21.28 -14.24 7.00
C SER A 240 -20.15 -13.61 7.82
N VAL A 241 -18.96 -14.23 7.84
CA VAL A 241 -17.77 -13.67 8.50
C VAL A 241 -17.36 -12.34 7.85
N GLN A 242 -17.32 -12.26 6.52
CA GLN A 242 -17.02 -11.01 5.83
C GLN A 242 -18.01 -9.89 6.18
N MET A 243 -19.31 -10.21 6.26
CA MET A 243 -20.35 -9.26 6.65
C MET A 243 -20.20 -8.81 8.09
N GLN A 244 -19.89 -9.71 9.03
CA GLN A 244 -19.62 -9.35 10.43
C GLN A 244 -18.40 -8.43 10.55
N MET A 245 -17.32 -8.74 9.84
CA MET A 245 -16.12 -7.89 9.81
C MET A 245 -16.41 -6.50 9.20
N LYS A 246 -17.28 -6.43 8.17
CA LYS A 246 -17.74 -5.16 7.58
C LYS A 246 -18.54 -4.35 8.59
N LYS A 247 -19.54 -4.97 9.21
CA LYS A 247 -20.37 -4.35 10.24
C LYS A 247 -19.54 -3.83 11.42
N ARG A 248 -18.52 -4.59 11.85
CA ARG A 248 -17.59 -4.16 12.90
C ARG A 248 -16.80 -2.90 12.51
N SER A 249 -16.41 -2.76 11.24
CA SER A 249 -15.65 -1.61 10.77
C SER A 249 -16.48 -0.32 10.65
N ILE A 250 -17.80 -0.45 10.43
CA ILE A 250 -18.74 0.68 10.24
C ILE A 250 -20.00 0.43 11.08
N PRO A 251 -19.98 0.72 12.39
CA PRO A 251 -21.13 0.47 13.26
C PRO A 251 -22.29 1.46 13.04
N TYR A 252 -22.01 2.66 12.53
CA TYR A 252 -22.99 3.76 12.42
C TYR A 252 -23.68 3.86 11.05
N GLY A 253 -23.47 2.90 10.15
CA GLY A 253 -24.12 2.85 8.82
C GLY A 253 -23.60 3.85 7.78
N VAL A 254 -22.86 4.89 8.16
CA VAL A 254 -22.24 5.83 7.22
C VAL A 254 -20.94 5.25 6.66
N TYR A 255 -20.84 5.13 5.34
CA TYR A 255 -19.63 4.62 4.68
C TYR A 255 -18.40 5.47 5.01
N THR A 256 -17.30 4.80 5.37
CA THR A 256 -16.01 5.42 5.65
C THR A 256 -15.20 5.64 4.37
N THR A 257 -14.16 6.48 4.45
CA THR A 257 -13.24 6.75 3.33
C THR A 257 -12.44 5.52 2.87
N SER A 258 -12.39 4.46 3.67
CA SER A 258 -11.74 3.20 3.28
C SER A 258 -12.52 2.50 2.17
N CYS A 259 -13.85 2.43 2.28
CA CYS A 259 -14.71 1.52 1.51
C CYS A 259 -15.20 2.11 0.18
N ALA A 260 -14.32 2.75 -0.60
CA ALA A 260 -14.70 3.29 -1.92
C ALA A 260 -14.08 2.50 -3.08
N ASP A 261 -14.94 1.96 -3.94
CA ASP A 261 -14.57 1.17 -5.13
C ASP A 261 -14.19 2.04 -6.34
N GLY A 262 -14.51 3.33 -6.31
CA GLY A 262 -14.16 4.26 -7.38
C GLY A 262 -14.15 5.71 -6.91
N THR A 263 -13.28 6.52 -7.53
CA THR A 263 -13.20 7.98 -7.32
C THR A 263 -13.65 8.77 -8.54
N VAL A 264 -13.74 8.13 -9.70
CA VAL A 264 -14.18 8.72 -10.97
C VAL A 264 -15.15 7.79 -11.68
N LYS A 265 -15.94 8.33 -12.63
CA LYS A 265 -16.89 7.55 -13.43
C LYS A 265 -16.19 6.37 -14.11
N GLY A 266 -16.82 5.19 -14.08
CA GLY A 266 -16.30 3.96 -14.69
C GLY A 266 -15.26 3.20 -13.86
N MET A 267 -14.70 3.80 -12.81
CA MET A 267 -13.66 3.15 -12.00
C MET A 267 -14.19 1.96 -11.20
N ALA A 268 -15.43 2.03 -10.70
CA ALA A 268 -16.05 0.92 -9.99
C ALA A 268 -16.26 -0.31 -10.89
N GLU A 269 -16.63 -0.12 -12.16
CA GLU A 269 -16.77 -1.22 -13.12
C GLU A 269 -15.40 -1.83 -13.45
N ASN A 270 -14.37 -0.99 -13.64
CA ASN A 270 -13.00 -1.48 -13.82
C ASN A 270 -12.52 -2.31 -12.60
N ALA A 271 -12.86 -1.88 -11.39
CA ALA A 271 -12.56 -2.62 -10.16
C ALA A 271 -13.31 -3.96 -10.09
N ARG A 272 -14.59 -3.99 -10.53
CA ARG A 272 -15.39 -5.23 -10.64
C ARG A 272 -14.73 -6.23 -11.60
N VAL A 273 -14.39 -5.80 -12.81
CA VAL A 273 -13.75 -6.65 -13.82
C VAL A 273 -12.39 -7.15 -13.34
N ALA A 274 -11.59 -6.29 -12.70
CA ALA A 274 -10.31 -6.68 -12.11
C ALA A 274 -10.46 -7.74 -11.01
N LYS A 275 -11.48 -7.60 -10.16
CA LYS A 275 -11.80 -8.57 -9.10
C LYS A 275 -12.21 -9.92 -9.67
N GLU A 276 -13.05 -9.96 -10.70
CA GLU A 276 -13.43 -11.23 -11.33
C GLU A 276 -12.25 -11.92 -12.01
N SER A 277 -11.38 -11.15 -12.66
CA SER A 277 -10.13 -11.69 -13.21
C SER A 277 -9.22 -12.28 -12.10
N ALA A 278 -9.12 -11.62 -10.95
CA ALA A 278 -8.37 -12.13 -9.80
C ALA A 278 -8.97 -13.43 -9.25
N ASN A 279 -10.30 -13.51 -9.13
CA ASN A 279 -11.00 -14.72 -8.70
C ASN A 279 -10.77 -15.89 -9.66
N PHE A 280 -10.82 -15.63 -10.97
CA PHE A 280 -10.51 -16.64 -11.98
C PHE A 280 -9.07 -17.15 -11.85
N ARG A 281 -8.11 -16.26 -11.66
CA ARG A 281 -6.69 -16.62 -11.45
C ARG A 281 -6.46 -17.39 -10.15
N ALA A 282 -7.15 -17.04 -9.07
CA ALA A 282 -7.11 -17.81 -7.81
C ALA A 282 -7.60 -19.25 -8.01
N ARG A 283 -8.60 -19.47 -8.89
CA ARG A 283 -9.05 -20.82 -9.28
C ARG A 283 -8.05 -21.57 -10.15
N GLN A 284 -7.16 -20.88 -10.86
CA GLN A 284 -6.11 -21.49 -11.69
C GLN A 284 -4.83 -21.87 -10.92
N MET A 285 -4.76 -21.54 -9.62
CA MET A 285 -3.60 -21.93 -8.80
C MET A 285 -3.44 -23.45 -8.75
N SER A 286 -2.19 -23.91 -8.63
CA SER A 286 -1.86 -25.34 -8.52
C SER A 286 -2.53 -25.96 -7.28
N ALA A 287 -2.81 -27.26 -7.34
CA ALA A 287 -3.46 -27.97 -6.23
C ALA A 287 -2.65 -27.87 -4.92
N GLY A 288 -1.31 -27.96 -5.01
CA GLY A 288 -0.42 -27.78 -3.87
C GLY A 288 -0.50 -26.37 -3.27
N ALA A 289 -0.51 -25.32 -4.10
CA ALA A 289 -0.65 -23.94 -3.61
C ALA A 289 -2.00 -23.70 -2.92
N LYS A 290 -3.09 -24.27 -3.47
CA LYS A 290 -4.42 -24.20 -2.84
C LYS A 290 -4.47 -24.93 -1.50
N ALA A 291 -3.84 -26.11 -1.41
CA ALA A 291 -3.76 -26.86 -0.17
C ALA A 291 -2.96 -26.09 0.89
N ALA A 292 -1.78 -25.58 0.52
CA ALA A 292 -0.95 -24.76 1.40
C ALA A 292 -1.68 -23.49 1.88
N ALA A 293 -2.37 -22.78 0.98
CA ALA A 293 -3.17 -21.60 1.33
C ALA A 293 -4.26 -21.92 2.36
N ARG A 294 -4.94 -23.08 2.28
CA ARG A 294 -5.93 -23.51 3.27
C ARG A 294 -5.32 -23.74 4.65
N PHE A 295 -4.19 -24.44 4.73
CA PHE A 295 -3.49 -24.65 6.00
C PHE A 295 -2.95 -23.35 6.57
N ASN A 296 -2.38 -22.49 5.73
CA ASN A 296 -1.88 -21.18 6.12
C ASN A 296 -3.00 -20.26 6.62
N ALA A 297 -4.15 -20.22 5.95
CA ALA A 297 -5.30 -19.42 6.37
C ALA A 297 -5.81 -19.85 7.74
N ARG A 298 -5.89 -21.17 8.00
CA ARG A 298 -6.24 -21.72 9.32
C ARG A 298 -5.26 -21.28 10.39
N ARG A 299 -3.96 -21.46 10.16
CA ARG A 299 -2.91 -21.06 11.11
C ARG A 299 -2.99 -19.58 11.42
N VAL A 300 -3.05 -18.73 10.38
CA VAL A 300 -3.14 -17.27 10.55
C VAL A 300 -4.39 -16.88 11.35
N ALA A 301 -5.55 -17.47 11.08
CA ALA A 301 -6.77 -17.18 11.83
C ALA A 301 -6.66 -17.62 13.31
N ASN A 302 -6.10 -18.81 13.57
CA ASN A 302 -5.88 -19.31 14.92
C ASN A 302 -4.95 -18.38 15.72
N ASP A 303 -3.78 -18.05 15.15
CA ASP A 303 -2.76 -17.22 15.80
C ASP A 303 -3.26 -15.79 16.07
N TRP A 304 -4.02 -15.23 15.11
CA TRP A 304 -4.35 -13.81 15.14
C TRP A 304 -5.66 -13.52 15.86
N HIS A 305 -6.64 -14.42 15.77
CA HIS A 305 -8.02 -14.12 16.13
C HIS A 305 -8.61 -15.06 17.18
N ASN A 306 -8.38 -16.38 17.07
CA ASN A 306 -9.13 -17.35 17.88
C ASN A 306 -8.68 -17.40 19.35
N ASN A 307 -7.45 -16.98 19.66
CA ASN A 307 -6.91 -16.85 21.03
C ASN A 307 -7.19 -18.06 21.96
N GLY A 308 -7.15 -19.30 21.45
CA GLY A 308 -7.42 -20.51 22.25
C GLY A 308 -8.91 -20.87 22.40
N CYS A 309 -9.81 -20.23 21.67
CA CYS A 309 -11.23 -20.57 21.67
C CYS A 309 -11.48 -21.84 20.86
N ASN A 310 -11.73 -22.95 21.55
CA ASN A 310 -11.98 -24.27 20.95
C ASN A 310 -13.06 -24.26 19.85
N TYR A 311 -14.11 -23.45 20.01
CA TYR A 311 -15.17 -23.35 19.00
C TYR A 311 -14.68 -22.69 17.71
N GLU A 312 -13.99 -21.55 17.82
CA GLU A 312 -13.49 -20.79 16.67
C GLU A 312 -12.36 -21.53 15.94
N GLU A 313 -11.50 -22.23 16.70
CA GLU A 313 -10.46 -23.09 16.13
C GLU A 313 -11.05 -24.28 15.36
N LYS A 314 -12.09 -24.93 15.89
CA LYS A 314 -12.81 -25.98 15.16
C LYS A 314 -13.51 -25.43 13.91
N LEU A 315 -14.11 -24.24 14.00
CA LEU A 315 -14.81 -23.60 12.89
C LEU A 315 -13.84 -23.26 11.75
N THR A 316 -12.73 -22.59 12.05
CA THR A 316 -11.70 -22.22 11.07
C THR A 316 -10.99 -23.46 10.51
N SER A 317 -10.76 -24.48 11.33
CA SER A 317 -10.22 -25.77 10.88
C SER A 317 -11.18 -26.50 9.93
N ARG A 318 -12.50 -26.44 10.17
CA ARG A 318 -13.49 -27.06 9.29
C ARG A 318 -13.67 -26.27 7.98
N PHE A 319 -13.66 -24.95 8.05
CA PHE A 319 -13.95 -24.03 6.94
C PHE A 319 -12.77 -23.09 6.66
N PRO A 320 -11.72 -23.53 5.95
CA PRO A 320 -10.52 -22.73 5.69
C PRO A 320 -10.80 -21.45 4.88
N ALA A 321 -11.81 -21.42 4.01
CA ALA A 321 -12.17 -20.18 3.31
C ALA A 321 -12.80 -19.16 4.27
N ALA A 322 -13.52 -19.60 5.31
CA ALA A 322 -13.97 -18.71 6.38
C ALA A 322 -12.79 -18.17 7.18
N ALA A 323 -11.78 -18.99 7.47
CA ALA A 323 -10.55 -18.58 8.16
C ALA A 323 -9.83 -17.44 7.41
N SER A 324 -9.71 -17.53 6.09
CA SER A 324 -9.09 -16.46 5.26
C SER A 324 -9.86 -15.13 5.26
N SER A 325 -11.14 -15.17 5.63
CA SER A 325 -12.00 -13.97 5.68
C SER A 325 -11.93 -13.24 7.01
N VAL A 326 -11.31 -13.86 8.01
CA VAL A 326 -10.96 -13.21 9.27
C VAL A 326 -9.76 -12.31 9.00
N ARG A 327 -9.97 -10.99 9.07
CA ARG A 327 -8.96 -9.98 8.73
C ARG A 327 -8.50 -9.23 9.97
N PRO A 328 -7.26 -8.71 9.97
CA PRO A 328 -6.84 -7.68 10.91
C PRO A 328 -7.85 -6.53 10.94
N THR A 329 -8.16 -6.04 12.14
CA THR A 329 -9.07 -4.91 12.36
C THR A 329 -8.60 -3.60 11.70
N THR A 330 -7.31 -3.51 11.36
CA THR A 330 -6.68 -2.40 10.66
C THR A 330 -6.97 -2.37 9.17
N ASN A 331 -7.32 -3.51 8.58
CA ASN A 331 -7.57 -3.62 7.14
C ASN A 331 -9.06 -3.33 6.86
N ARG A 332 -9.42 -2.06 6.99
CA ARG A 332 -10.75 -1.56 6.68
C ARG A 332 -10.91 -1.56 5.15
N TYR A 333 -11.93 -2.26 4.68
CA TYR A 333 -12.31 -2.53 3.27
C TYR A 333 -11.91 -1.41 2.32
#